data_AF-A0A7G2C3Z6-F1
#
_entry.id   AF-A0A7G2C3Z6-F1
#
_cell.length_a   1.000
_cell.length_b   1.000
_cell.length_c   1.000
_cell.angle_alpha   90.00
_cell.angle_beta   90.00
_cell.angle_gamma   90.00
#
_symmetry.space_group_name_H-M   'P 1'
#
loop_
_entity.id
_entity.type
_entity.pdbx_description
1 polymer ?
#
loop_
_entity_poly.entity_id
_entity_poly.type
_entity_poly.pdbx_seq_one_letter_code
_entity_poly.pdbx_strand_id
1 'polypeptide(L)'
;MIYVDLVVGDLQKRYPAAALTVETRQDTTVVECIDEASRRCFIPIAAKEDVVFDVNTLHHIVESACHEGCCSTYVCFVDNGGALSYYQCYSNAV
;
A
#
# COMPACT_ATOMS: atom_id res chain seq x y z
N MET A 1 -5.41 -14.26 2.91
CA MET A 1 -4.62 -13.02 2.88
C MET A 1 -5.48 -11.86 3.40
N ILE A 2 -5.94 -11.94 4.66
CA ILE A 2 -7.04 -11.10 5.18
C ILE A 2 -6.76 -9.59 5.03
N TYR A 3 -5.50 -9.16 5.20
CA TYR A 3 -5.11 -7.76 5.13
C TYR A 3 -5.22 -7.16 3.72
N VAL A 4 -4.98 -7.98 2.68
CA VAL A 4 -5.08 -7.54 1.28
C VAL A 4 -6.55 -7.31 0.92
N ASP A 5 -7.44 -8.21 1.36
CA ASP A 5 -8.88 -8.11 1.12
C ASP A 5 -9.48 -6.86 1.79
N LEU A 6 -8.98 -6.49 2.98
CA LEU A 6 -9.38 -5.25 3.67
C LEU A 6 -8.98 -4.01 2.88
N VAL A 7 -7.74 -3.96 2.37
CA VAL A 7 -7.27 -2.83 1.54
C VAL A 7 -8.06 -2.76 0.23
N VAL A 8 -8.26 -3.89 -0.46
CA VAL A 8 -9.07 -3.94 -1.69
C VAL A 8 -10.50 -3.44 -1.43
N GLY A 9 -11.14 -3.92 -0.35
CA GLY A 9 -12.50 -3.52 -0.01
C GLY A 9 -12.65 -2.04 0.33
N ASP A 10 -11.66 -1.42 0.97
CA ASP A 10 -11.64 0.04 1.18
C ASP A 10 -11.42 0.79 -0.14
N LEU A 11 -10.48 0.34 -0.98
CA LEU A 11 -10.21 0.97 -2.27
C LEU A 11 -11.40 0.90 -3.23
N GLN A 12 -12.16 -0.19 -3.26
CA GLN A 12 -13.39 -0.29 -4.05
C GLN A 12 -14.45 0.72 -3.62
N LYS A 13 -14.52 1.04 -2.32
CA LYS A 13 -15.45 2.06 -1.81
C LYS A 13 -14.99 3.47 -2.15
N ARG A 14 -13.69 3.74 -2.09
CA ARG A 14 -13.10 5.06 -2.38
C ARG A 14 -13.02 5.35 -3.89
N TYR A 15 -12.73 4.33 -4.68
CA TYR A 15 -12.50 4.42 -6.13
C TYR A 15 -13.35 3.38 -6.87
N PRO A 16 -14.68 3.52 -6.87
CA PRO A 16 -15.59 2.49 -7.41
C PRO A 16 -15.45 2.28 -8.92
N ALA A 17 -14.92 3.26 -9.65
CA ALA A 17 -14.69 3.19 -11.09
C ALA A 17 -13.26 2.73 -11.46
N ALA A 18 -12.36 2.58 -10.49
CA ALA A 18 -10.99 2.18 -10.75
C ALA A 18 -10.89 0.66 -10.93
N ALA A 19 -10.06 0.24 -11.88
CA ALA A 19 -9.65 -1.15 -11.97
C ALA A 19 -8.66 -1.45 -10.85
N LEU A 20 -8.94 -2.47 -10.05
CA LEU A 20 -8.04 -2.95 -8.99
C LEU A 20 -7.39 -4.26 -9.42
N THR A 21 -6.07 -4.32 -9.32
CA THR A 21 -5.29 -5.56 -9.52
C THR A 21 -4.45 -5.85 -8.28
N VAL A 22 -4.21 -7.12 -8.01
CA VAL A 22 -3.35 -7.55 -6.90
C VAL A 22 -2.21 -8.37 -7.50
N GLU A 23 -0.98 -7.93 -7.27
CA GLU A 23 0.22 -8.59 -7.76
C GLU A 23 1.20 -8.83 -6.61
N THR A 24 1.92 -9.94 -6.65
CA THR A 24 3.05 -10.18 -5.74
C THR A 24 4.34 -10.05 -6.52
N ARG A 25 5.21 -9.11 -6.11
CA ARG A 25 6.50 -8.81 -6.73
C ARG A 25 7.60 -8.97 -5.68
N GLN A 26 8.57 -9.86 -5.92
CA GLN A 26 9.76 -10.03 -5.06
C GLN A 26 9.43 -9.99 -3.56
N ASP A 27 8.43 -10.78 -3.15
CA ASP A 27 7.92 -10.92 -1.76
C ASP A 27 7.06 -9.76 -1.21
N THR A 28 6.80 -8.72 -2.00
CA THR A 28 5.86 -7.65 -1.66
C THR A 28 4.54 -7.84 -2.40
N THR A 29 3.42 -7.75 -1.68
CA THR A 29 2.09 -7.71 -2.33
C THR A 29 1.69 -6.26 -2.58
N VAL A 30 1.33 -5.96 -3.82
CA VAL A 30 0.93 -4.64 -4.30
C VAL A 30 -0.51 -4.73 -4.80
N VAL A 31 -1.35 -3.83 -4.34
CA VAL A 31 -2.70 -3.58 -4.86
C VAL A 31 -2.61 -2.35 -5.75
N GLU A 32 -2.72 -2.52 -7.06
CA GLU A 32 -2.76 -1.40 -7.98
C GLU A 32 -4.19 -0.93 -8.16
N CYS A 33 -4.36 0.39 -8.14
CA CYS A 33 -5.61 1.08 -8.41
C CYS A 33 -5.40 1.99 -9.60
N ILE A 34 -6.05 1.64 -10.71
CA ILE A 34 -5.89 2.30 -12.00
C ILE A 34 -7.20 3.00 -12.34
N ASP A 35 -7.17 4.33 -12.40
CA ASP A 35 -8.22 5.14 -12.99
C ASP A 35 -7.73 5.81 -14.28
N GLU A 36 -8.63 6.48 -15.01
CA GLU A 36 -8.30 7.09 -16.32
C GLU A 36 -7.14 8.11 -16.26
N ALA A 37 -6.84 8.66 -15.07
CA ALA A 37 -5.86 9.72 -14.90
C ALA A 37 -4.61 9.28 -14.13
N SER A 38 -4.62 8.14 -13.44
CA SER A 38 -3.57 7.77 -12.52
C SER A 38 -3.50 6.27 -12.21
N ARG A 39 -2.25 5.77 -12.10
CA ARG A 39 -1.94 4.46 -11.53
C ARG A 39 -1.37 4.66 -10.13
N ARG A 40 -2.12 4.24 -9.11
CA ARG A 40 -1.71 4.29 -7.71
C ARG A 40 -1.42 2.87 -7.21
N CYS A 41 -0.39 2.71 -6.41
CA CYS A 41 -0.01 1.41 -5.84
C CYS A 41 -0.12 1.45 -4.33
N PHE A 42 -0.71 0.41 -3.76
CA PHE A 42 -1.00 0.28 -2.34
C PHE A 42 -0.35 -1.00 -1.84
N ILE A 43 0.52 -0.91 -0.83
CA ILE A 43 1.27 -2.05 -0.30
C ILE A 43 0.74 -2.37 1.09
N PRO A 44 -0.04 -3.46 1.24
CA PRO A 44 -0.60 -3.87 2.52
C PRO A 44 0.48 -4.42 3.44
N ILE A 45 0.55 -3.91 4.66
CA ILE A 45 1.46 -4.37 5.71
C ILE A 45 0.66 -4.68 6.96
N ALA A 46 0.75 -5.92 7.44
CA ALA A 46 0.15 -6.29 8.70
C ALA A 46 0.95 -5.68 9.86
N ALA A 47 0.32 -4.79 10.63
CA ALA A 47 0.87 -4.24 11.85
C ALA A 47 0.64 -5.26 12.98
N LYS A 48 1.67 -6.04 13.31
CA LYS A 48 1.62 -6.98 14.44
C LYS A 48 1.75 -6.19 15.75
N GLU A 49 1.00 -6.58 16.77
CA GLU A 49 0.98 -5.92 18.09
C GLU A 49 2.37 -5.79 18.74
N ASP A 50 3.29 -6.70 18.43
CA ASP A 50 4.67 -6.70 18.98
C ASP A 50 5.71 -6.02 18.07
N VAL A 51 5.30 -5.47 16.93
CA VAL A 51 6.21 -4.83 15.97
C VAL A 51 6.08 -3.32 16.10
N VAL A 52 7.02 -2.73 16.85
CA VAL A 52 7.29 -1.30 16.76
C VAL A 52 8.11 -1.09 15.50
N PHE A 53 7.49 -0.51 14.47
CA PHE A 53 8.25 -0.04 13.32
C PHE A 53 8.97 1.25 13.73
N ASP A 54 10.28 1.17 13.94
CA ASP A 54 11.08 2.38 14.07
C ASP A 54 11.08 3.17 12.75
N VAL A 55 11.43 4.46 12.84
CA VAL A 55 11.41 5.36 11.69
C VAL A 55 12.29 4.85 10.54
N ASN A 56 13.40 4.18 10.84
CA ASN A 56 14.31 3.64 9.83
C ASN A 56 13.70 2.45 9.09
N THR A 57 13.00 1.57 9.81
CA THR A 57 12.31 0.40 9.26
C THR A 57 11.13 0.86 8.40
N LEU A 58 10.36 1.84 8.88
CA LEU A 58 9.31 2.48 8.07
C LEU A 58 9.91 3.10 6.81
N HIS A 59 11.02 3.82 6.95
CA HIS A 59 11.70 4.45 5.82
C HIS A 59 12.17 3.41 4.79
N HIS A 60 12.82 2.33 5.20
CA HIS A 60 13.27 1.27 4.29
C HIS A 60 12.13 0.54 3.58
N ILE A 61 11.04 0.25 4.32
CA ILE A 61 9.83 -0.34 3.74
C ILE A 61 9.24 0.59 2.68
N VAL A 62 9.08 1.88 3.03
CA VAL A 62 8.53 2.90 2.14
C VAL A 62 9.46 3.09 0.94
N GLU A 63 10.76 3.28 1.12
CA GLU A 63 11.74 3.47 0.05
C GLU A 63 11.75 2.28 -0.94
N SER A 64 11.75 1.04 -0.44
CA SER A 64 11.69 -0.16 -1.28
C SER A 64 10.37 -0.22 -2.07
N ALA A 65 9.26 0.15 -1.43
CA ALA A 65 7.94 0.24 -2.02
C ALA A 65 7.80 1.35 -3.08
N CYS A 66 8.51 2.48 -2.94
CA CYS A 66 8.33 3.64 -3.82
C CYS A 66 8.84 3.42 -5.27
N HIS A 67 9.48 2.29 -5.58
CA HIS A 67 10.08 1.99 -6.88
C HIS A 67 9.17 1.22 -7.88
N GLU A 68 7.88 1.05 -7.56
CA GLU A 68 6.98 0.15 -8.30
C GLU A 68 6.43 0.66 -9.66
N GLY A 69 6.96 1.77 -10.20
CA GLY A 69 6.54 2.30 -11.50
C GLY A 69 5.12 2.87 -11.53
N CYS A 70 4.63 3.32 -10.37
CA CYS A 70 3.30 3.91 -10.18
C CYS A 70 3.40 5.44 -10.01
N CYS A 71 2.34 6.17 -10.37
CA CYS A 71 2.30 7.62 -10.21
C CYS A 71 2.32 8.05 -8.74
N SER A 72 1.82 7.20 -7.85
CA SER A 72 1.89 7.38 -6.41
C SER A 72 1.86 6.01 -5.74
N THR A 73 2.71 5.83 -4.73
CA THR A 73 2.72 4.61 -3.92
C THR A 73 2.28 4.94 -2.50
N TYR A 74 1.54 4.04 -1.88
CA TYR A 74 1.03 4.14 -0.52
C TYR A 74 1.37 2.87 0.25
N VAL A 75 1.95 3.02 1.43
CA VAL A 75 2.09 1.93 2.39
C VAL A 75 0.84 1.90 3.27
N CYS A 76 0.21 0.74 3.37
CA CYS A 76 -1.10 0.56 4.02
C CYS A 76 -0.95 -0.36 5.23
N PHE A 77 -0.85 0.22 6.42
CA PHE A 77 -0.81 -0.57 7.66
C PHE A 77 -2.21 -1.03 8.03
N VAL A 78 -2.34 -2.34 8.26
CA VAL A 78 -3.57 -3.00 8.69
C VAL A 78 -3.35 -3.52 10.11
N ASP A 79 -4.08 -2.98 11.08
CA ASP A 79 -4.03 -3.47 12.46
C ASP A 79 -4.89 -4.73 12.65
N ASN A 80 -4.77 -5.37 13.82
CA ASN A 80 -5.53 -6.58 14.16
C ASN A 80 -7.05 -6.34 14.26
N GLY A 81 -7.49 -5.09 14.47
CA GLY A 81 -8.89 -4.68 14.44
C GLY A 81 -9.43 -4.42 13.03
N GLY A 82 -8.56 -4.46 12.01
CA GLY A 82 -8.89 -4.17 10.62
C GLY A 82 -8.88 -2.67 10.27
N ALA A 83 -8.37 -1.80 11.15
CA ALA A 83 -8.20 -0.39 10.82
C ALA A 83 -7.04 -0.20 9.82
N LEU A 84 -7.21 0.76 8.92
CA LEU A 84 -6.30 1.01 7.80
C LEU A 84 -5.66 2.39 7.93
N SER A 85 -4.33 2.44 7.92
CA SER A 85 -3.55 3.69 7.90
C SER A 85 -2.69 3.77 6.63
N TYR A 86 -2.81 4.87 5.89
CA TYR A 86 -2.16 5.06 4.59
C TYR A 86 -1.06 6.11 4.68
N TYR A 87 0.13 5.77 4.21
CA TYR A 87 1.28 6.67 4.14
C TYR A 87 1.75 6.78 2.71
N GLN A 88 1.71 7.98 2.15
CA GLN A 88 2.17 8.22 0.78
C GLN A 88 3.70 8.25 0.71
N CYS A 89 4.24 7.49 -0.23
CA CYS A 89 5.59 7.64 -0.73
C CYS A 89 5.73 9.01 -1.40
N TYR A 90 6.50 9.91 -0.80
CA TYR A 90 7.05 11.05 -1.54
C TYR A 90 8.40 10.62 -2.10
N SER A 91 8.42 10.26 -3.37
CA SER A 91 9.66 10.32 -4.13
C SER A 91 10.06 11.80 -4.17
N ASN A 92 11.09 12.16 -3.41
CA ASN A 92 11.85 13.36 -3.75
C ASN A 92 12.54 13.03 -5.07
N ALA A 93 11.92 13.40 -6.18
CA ALA A 93 12.65 13.52 -7.43
C ALA A 93 13.81 14.48 -7.16
N VAL A 94 15.03 13.94 -7.09
CA VAL A 94 16.27 14.71 -7.13
C VAL A 94 16.44 15.28 -8.53
#